data_AF-A0A7K2XL13-F1
#
_entry.id   AF-A0A7K2XL13-F1
#
_cell.length_a   1.000
_cell.length_b   1.000
_cell.length_c   1.000
_cell.angle_alpha   90.00
_cell.angle_beta   90.00
_cell.angle_gamma   90.00
#
_symmetry.space_group_name_H-M   'P 1'
#
loop_
_entity.id
_entity.type
_entity.pdbx_description
1 polymer ?
#
loop_
_entity_poly.entity_id
_entity_poly.type
_entity_poly.pdbx_seq_one_letter_code
_entity_poly.pdbx_strand_id
1 'polypeptide(L)' 'MALLHTSPVHVPVFDALRDRHHPGLVLRHLIDEDLLVRAREAGPGAVAGAVA' A
#
# COMPACT_ATOMS: atom_id res chain seq x y z
N MET A 1 12.67 -0.58 1.44
CA MET A 1 11.48 -1.44 1.21
C MET A 1 10.41 -0.62 0.51
N ALA A 2 9.33 -1.24 0.04
CA ALA A 2 8.18 -0.55 -0.55
C ALA A 2 6.87 -1.05 0.07
N LEU A 3 5.88 -0.16 0.15
CA LEU A 3 4.53 -0.47 0.63
C LEU A 3 3.53 0.00 -0.42
N LEU A 4 2.73 -0.94 -0.93
CA LEU A 4 1.68 -0.69 -1.91
C LEU A 4 0.34 -0.49 -1.18
N HIS A 5 -0.39 0.56 -1.54
CA HIS A 5 -1.72 0.84 -1.02
C HIS A 5 -2.54 1.70 -1.99
N THR A 6 -3.82 1.91 -1.70
CA THR A 6 -4.79 2.51 -2.64
C THR A 6 -5.22 3.92 -2.27
N SER A 7 -4.53 4.57 -1.33
CA SER A 7 -4.88 5.94 -0.89
C SER A 7 -3.74 6.62 -0.14
N PRO A 8 -3.39 7.89 -0.46
CA PRO A 8 -2.35 8.65 0.25
C PRO A 8 -2.65 8.87 1.73
N VAL A 9 -3.91 8.74 2.16
CA VAL A 9 -4.33 8.98 3.56
C VAL A 9 -3.62 8.08 4.56
N HIS A 10 -3.11 6.93 4.12
CA HIS A 10 -2.41 5.97 4.98
C HIS A 10 -0.92 6.27 5.19
N VAL A 11 -0.32 7.15 4.37
CA VAL A 11 1.13 7.45 4.44
C VAL A 11 1.57 7.86 5.85
N PRO A 12 0.91 8.81 6.55
CA PRO A 12 1.34 9.23 7.88
C PRO A 12 1.29 8.09 8.92
N VAL A 13 0.33 7.18 8.80
CA VAL A 13 0.19 6.03 9.71
C VAL A 13 1.31 5.02 9.46
N PHE A 14 1.61 4.72 8.21
CA PHE A 14 2.68 3.78 7.86
C PHE A 14 4.07 4.31 8.22
N ASP A 15 4.30 5.61 8.04
CA ASP A 15 5.54 6.26 8.49
C ASP A 15 5.70 6.17 10.01
N ALA A 16 4.63 6.40 10.77
CA ALA A 16 4.65 6.27 12.23
C ALA A 16 4.91 4.82 12.70
N LEU A 17 4.33 3.83 12.01
CA LEU A 17 4.58 2.41 12.30
C LEU A 17 6.03 2.03 12.00
N ARG A 18 6.55 2.48 10.86
CA ARG A 18 7.96 2.29 10.50
C ARG A 18 8.87 2.90 11.56
N ASP A 19 8.62 4.14 11.99
CA ASP A 19 9.46 4.82 12.97
C ASP A 19 9.45 4.12 14.34
N ARG A 20 8.30 3.55 14.73
CA ARG A 20 8.16 2.79 15.97
C ARG A 20 8.90 1.46 15.96
N HIS A 21 8.80 0.71 14.86
CA HIS A 21 9.23 -0.69 14.84
C HIS A 21 10.57 -0.91 14.11
N HIS A 22 10.91 -0.01 13.18
CA HIS A 22 12.07 -0.12 12.30
C HIS A 22 12.69 1.27 12.04
N PRO A 23 13.19 1.96 13.09
CA PRO A 23 13.80 3.28 12.93
C PRO A 23 14.97 3.25 11.94
N GLY A 24 15.03 4.24 11.05
CA GLY A 24 16.06 4.33 9.99
C GLY A 24 15.77 3.50 8.73
N LEU A 25 14.69 2.70 8.71
CA LEU A 25 14.25 2.04 7.49
C LEU A 25 13.78 3.07 6.46
N VAL A 26 14.23 2.96 5.21
CA VAL A 26 13.68 3.73 4.10
C VAL A 26 12.47 2.99 3.53
N LEU A 27 11.30 3.61 3.65
CA LEU A 27 10.02 3.11 3.14
C LEU A 27 9.56 3.96 1.95
N ARG A 28 9.33 3.31 0.80
CA ARG A 28 8.75 3.96 -0.39
C ARG A 28 7.27 3.60 -0.49
N HIS A 29 6.41 4.60 -0.65
CA HIS A 29 4.97 4.40 -0.83
C HIS A 29 4.64 4.33 -2.31
N LEU A 30 3.99 3.24 -2.73
CA LEU A 30 3.44 3.07 -4.07
C LEU A 30 1.93 3.16 -3.94
N ILE A 31 1.33 4.11 -4.66
CA ILE A 31 -0.11 4.38 -4.58
C ILE A 31 -0.74 4.05 -5.92
N ASP A 32 -1.68 3.11 -5.91
CA ASP A 32 -2.45 2.72 -7.09
C ASP A 32 -3.93 2.60 -6.69
N GLU A 33 -4.68 3.67 -6.96
CA GLU A 33 -6.11 3.75 -6.60
C GLU A 33 -6.96 2.85 -7.50
N ASP A 34 -6.50 2.54 -8.72
CA ASP A 34 -7.22 1.72 -9.70
C ASP A 34 -7.30 0.25 -9.25
N LEU A 35 -6.37 -0.22 -8.43
CA LEU A 35 -6.47 -1.55 -7.82
C LEU A 35 -7.71 -1.70 -6.95
N LEU A 36 -8.13 -0.65 -6.23
CA LEU A 36 -9.36 -0.72 -5.43
C LEU A 36 -10.60 -0.75 -6.32
N VAL A 37 -10.61 0.03 -7.40
CA VAL A 37 -11.69 0.05 -8.39
C VAL A 37 -11.85 -1.34 -9.02
N ARG A 38 -10.75 -1.90 -9.54
CA ARG A 38 -10.74 -3.23 -10.17
C ARG A 38 -11.11 -4.35 -9.20
N ALA A 39 -10.65 -4.29 -7.95
CA ALA A 39 -11.03 -5.27 -6.94
C ALA A 39 -12.53 -5.23 -6.61
N ARG A 40 -13.16 -4.05 -6.66
CA ARG A 40 -14.61 -3.90 -6.48
C ARG A 40 -15.39 -4.47 -7.67
N GLU A 41 -14.90 -4.26 -8.88
CA GLU A 41 -15.58 -4.69 -10.10
C GLU A 41 -15.41 -6.18 -10.40
N ALA A 42 -14.19 -6.70 -10.26
CA ALA A 42 -13.80 -8.06 -10.67
C ALA A 42 -13.44 -8.98 -9.50
N GLY A 43 -13.58 -8.49 -8.26
CA GLY A 43 -13.22 -9.22 -7.04
C GLY A 43 -11.73 -9.15 -6.70
N PRO A 44 -11.35 -9.50 -5.45
CA PRO A 44 -9.98 -9.37 -4.95
C PRO A 44 -8.96 -10.25 -5.70
N GLY A 45 -9.39 -11.39 -6.25
CA GLY A 45 -8.51 -12.26 -7.04
C GLY A 45 -7.96 -11.58 -8.31
N ALA A 46 -8.68 -10.62 -8.87
CA ALA A 46 -8.29 -9.92 -10.10
C ALA A 46 -7.09 -8.97 -9.92
N VAL A 47 -6.74 -8.62 -8.68
CA VAL A 47 -5.61 -7.74 -8.35
C VAL A 47 -4.51 -8.45 -7.58
N ALA A 48 -4.69 -9.73 -7.23
CA ALA A 48 -3.75 -10.50 -6.42
C ALA A 48 -2.32 -10.51 -7.01
N GLY A 49 -2.18 -10.61 -8.33
CA GLY A 49 -0.88 -10.57 -9.00
C GLY A 49 -0.20 -9.19 -9.02
N ALA A 50 -0.96 -8.11 -8.81
CA ALA A 50 -0.42 -6.75 -8.75
C ALA A 50 0.11 -6.40 -7.33
N VAL A 51 -0.31 -7.15 -6.31
CA VAL A 51 0.09 -6.97 -4.90
C VAL A 51 1.03 -8.05 -4.38
N ALA A 52 1.53 -8.93 -5.26
CA ALA A 52 2.38 -10.07 -4.94
C ALA A 52 3.87 -9.71 -4.72
#